data_AF-A0A7V3DH47-F1
#
_entry.id   AF-A0A7V3DH47-F1
#
_cell.length_a   1.000
_cell.length_b   1.000
_cell.length_c   1.000
_cell.angle_alpha   90.00
_cell.angle_beta   90.00
_cell.angle_gamma   90.00
#
_symmetry.space_group_name_H-M   'P 1'
#
loop_
_entity.id
_entity.type
_entity.pdbx_description
1 polymer ?
#
loop_
_entity_poly.entity_id
_entity_poly.type
_entity_poly.pdbx_seq_one_letter_code
_entity_poly.pdbx_strand_id
1 'polypeptide(L)'
;MAKNVWTPAERVFRGWMLISAGMYALGAAGFLLIGAHIPGVINAISRYTLPLPLYPVPADAPEGAFWRILSVSMMAMITWIGVQAYRNPRRHGNMVPVLLLSKACSTACYTVFFIMHGHLAYMVGFLTDGPIFLITTILWYAAAGGERNLTRGEERILVALGEALVPRGGRFNLGFSDVRDASLDGTVRMLSVMDVPTLLAIRLSLHFLNCTPLPVFGRRLTSLSEDRRAEWLMRIETRRGVTLRTCVIIAKVLVLVPFFEQPEAAESVGYDRTARVRP
;
A
#
# COMPACT_ATOMS: atom_id res chain seq x y z
N MET A 1 -2.93 18.58 -23.22
CA MET A 1 -3.34 17.52 -22.27
C MET A 1 -2.27 16.43 -22.29
N ALA A 2 -1.40 16.37 -21.28
CA ALA A 2 -0.45 15.26 -21.17
C ALA A 2 -1.25 13.95 -21.06
N LYS A 3 -0.93 12.94 -21.87
CA LYS A 3 -1.48 11.60 -21.71
C LYS A 3 -1.23 11.17 -20.26
N ASN A 4 -2.28 10.80 -19.53
CA ASN A 4 -2.16 10.22 -18.18
C ASN A 4 -1.43 8.89 -18.30
N VAL A 5 -0.09 8.93 -18.24
CA VAL A 5 0.74 7.73 -18.17
C VAL A 5 0.63 7.19 -16.75
N TRP A 6 -0.01 6.03 -16.64
CA TRP A 6 -0.16 5.31 -15.38
C TRP A 6 1.12 4.55 -15.06
N THR A 7 1.55 4.56 -13.80
CA THR A 7 2.68 3.75 -13.35
C THR A 7 2.35 2.25 -13.48
N PRO A 8 3.34 1.34 -13.51
CA PRO A 8 3.09 -0.09 -13.47
C PRO A 8 2.17 -0.50 -12.31
N ALA A 9 2.40 0.04 -11.10
CA ALA A 9 1.56 -0.24 -9.94
C ALA A 9 0.11 0.25 -10.11
N GLU A 10 -0.08 1.47 -10.63
CA GLU A 10 -1.42 1.99 -10.92
C GLU A 10 -2.15 1.14 -11.95
N ARG A 11 -1.46 0.65 -12.99
CA ARG A 11 -2.08 -0.21 -14.01
C ARG A 11 -2.57 -1.53 -13.42
N VAL A 12 -1.74 -2.19 -12.62
CA VAL A 12 -2.11 -3.45 -11.95
C VAL A 12 -3.25 -3.21 -10.97
N PHE A 13 -3.17 -2.18 -10.13
CA PHE A 13 -4.23 -1.83 -9.18
C PHE A 13 -5.56 -1.52 -9.88
N ARG A 14 -5.54 -0.75 -10.98
CA ARG A 14 -6.74 -0.46 -11.77
C ARG A 14 -7.36 -1.73 -12.35
N GLY A 15 -6.54 -2.61 -12.94
CA GLY A 15 -7.03 -3.90 -13.44
C GLY A 15 -7.72 -4.71 -12.34
N TRP A 16 -7.10 -4.78 -11.16
CA TRP A 16 -7.69 -5.43 -9.99
C TRP A 16 -9.01 -4.79 -9.53
N MET A 17 -9.09 -3.45 -9.47
CA MET A 17 -10.32 -2.74 -9.11
C MET A 17 -11.47 -3.01 -10.08
N LEU A 18 -11.19 -3.14 -11.37
CA LEU A 18 -12.20 -3.51 -12.36
C LEU A 18 -12.70 -4.95 -12.14
N ILE A 19 -11.78 -5.89 -11.91
CA ILE A 19 -12.11 -7.29 -11.62
C ILE A 19 -12.96 -7.37 -10.33
N SER A 20 -12.52 -6.71 -9.27
CA SER A 20 -13.25 -6.67 -7.99
C SER A 20 -14.64 -6.04 -8.15
N ALA A 21 -14.76 -4.94 -8.89
CA ALA A 21 -16.05 -4.33 -9.18
C ALA A 21 -16.99 -5.30 -9.91
N GLY A 22 -16.48 -6.04 -10.90
CA GLY A 22 -17.23 -7.09 -11.58
C GLY A 22 -17.68 -8.20 -10.62
N MET A 23 -16.77 -8.69 -9.77
CA MET A 23 -17.08 -9.70 -8.74
C MET A 23 -18.18 -9.23 -7.78
N TYR A 24 -18.11 -7.99 -7.30
CA TYR A 24 -19.12 -7.45 -6.40
C TYR A 24 -20.46 -7.18 -7.09
N ALA A 25 -20.46 -6.73 -8.35
CA ALA A 25 -21.68 -6.53 -9.13
C ALA A 25 -22.40 -7.86 -9.37
N LEU A 26 -21.66 -8.89 -9.78
CA LEU A 26 -22.19 -10.25 -9.95
C LEU A 26 -22.62 -10.85 -8.62
N GLY A 27 -21.86 -10.62 -7.55
CA GLY A 27 -22.23 -11.01 -6.19
C GLY A 27 -23.54 -10.36 -5.74
N ALA A 28 -23.71 -9.06 -5.96
CA ALA A 28 -24.94 -8.34 -5.63
C ALA A 28 -26.14 -8.93 -6.39
N ALA A 29 -26.00 -9.15 -7.71
CA ALA A 29 -27.04 -9.78 -8.52
C ALA A 29 -27.36 -11.20 -8.04
N GLY A 30 -26.34 -12.01 -7.72
CA GLY A 30 -26.51 -13.35 -7.17
C GLY A 30 -27.24 -13.36 -5.82
N PHE A 31 -26.86 -12.49 -4.89
CA PHE A 31 -27.53 -12.35 -3.59
C PHE A 31 -28.99 -11.89 -3.74
N LEU A 32 -29.27 -11.03 -4.72
CA LEU A 32 -30.63 -10.56 -4.99
C LEU A 32 -31.51 -11.69 -5.56
N LEU A 33 -31.00 -12.47 -6.51
CA LEU A 33 -31.78 -13.45 -7.25
C LEU A 33 -31.87 -14.81 -6.56
N ILE A 34 -30.76 -15.28 -5.98
CA ILE A 34 -30.63 -16.64 -5.42
C ILE A 34 -30.08 -16.67 -3.99
N GLY A 35 -29.94 -15.51 -3.35
CA GLY A 35 -29.33 -15.40 -2.02
C GLY A 35 -30.04 -16.22 -0.93
N ALA A 36 -31.35 -16.47 -1.08
CA ALA A 36 -32.13 -17.32 -0.18
C ALA A 36 -31.60 -18.76 -0.09
N HIS A 37 -31.01 -19.26 -1.19
CA HIS A 37 -30.56 -20.65 -1.30
C HIS A 37 -29.11 -20.85 -0.83
N ILE A 38 -28.33 -19.78 -0.69
CA ILE A 38 -26.90 -19.86 -0.34
C ILE A 38 -26.66 -20.62 0.98
N PRO A 39 -27.36 -20.35 2.10
CA PRO A 39 -27.19 -21.10 3.33
C PRO A 39 -27.49 -22.60 3.17
N GLY A 40 -28.50 -22.95 2.38
CA GLY A 40 -28.88 -24.33 2.09
C GLY A 40 -27.77 -25.09 1.35
N VAL A 41 -27.18 -24.48 0.33
CA VAL A 41 -26.04 -25.04 -0.41
C VAL A 41 -24.83 -25.22 0.50
N ILE A 42 -24.49 -24.22 1.32
CA ILE A 42 -23.37 -24.30 2.27
C ILE A 42 -23.60 -25.44 3.28
N ASN A 43 -24.81 -25.55 3.83
CA ASN A 43 -25.17 -26.62 4.75
C ASN A 43 -25.09 -28.00 4.08
N ALA A 44 -25.52 -28.13 2.82
CA ALA A 44 -25.36 -29.36 2.06
C ALA A 44 -23.89 -29.73 1.91
N ILE A 45 -23.03 -28.79 1.51
CA ILE A 45 -21.58 -29.02 1.41
C ILE A 45 -21.01 -29.45 2.77
N SER A 46 -21.37 -28.75 3.85
CA SER A 46 -20.92 -29.11 5.20
C SER A 46 -21.28 -30.55 5.55
N ARG A 47 -22.51 -31.01 5.26
CA ARG A 47 -22.90 -32.41 5.55
C ARG A 47 -22.02 -33.45 4.85
N TYR A 48 -21.48 -33.13 3.67
CA TYR A 48 -20.73 -34.09 2.85
C TYR A 48 -19.21 -33.97 2.95
N THR A 49 -18.66 -32.79 3.26
CA THR A 49 -17.20 -32.56 3.19
C THR A 49 -16.54 -32.32 4.55
N LEU A 50 -17.23 -31.66 5.48
CA LEU A 50 -16.66 -31.23 6.76
C LEU A 50 -17.73 -31.34 7.85
N PRO A 51 -17.57 -32.19 8.89
CA PRO A 51 -18.59 -32.43 9.92
C PRO A 51 -18.74 -31.23 10.90
N LEU A 52 -18.98 -30.04 10.36
CA LEU A 52 -19.19 -28.79 11.07
C LEU A 52 -20.68 -28.59 11.37
N PRO A 53 -21.01 -27.85 12.44
CA PRO A 53 -22.40 -27.52 12.78
C PRO A 53 -23.09 -26.78 11.64
N LEU A 54 -24.32 -27.19 11.32
CA LEU A 54 -25.12 -26.55 10.28
C LEU A 54 -25.47 -25.12 10.67
N TYR A 55 -25.42 -24.22 9.69
CA TYR A 55 -25.78 -22.82 9.89
C TYR A 55 -27.31 -22.69 10.01
N PRO A 56 -27.83 -22.15 11.13
CA PRO A 56 -29.27 -22.04 11.36
C PRO A 56 -29.83 -20.86 10.56
N VAL A 57 -30.43 -21.11 9.39
CA VAL A 57 -31.17 -20.07 8.67
C VAL A 57 -32.52 -20.61 8.22
N PRO A 58 -33.63 -20.00 8.66
CA PRO A 58 -34.88 -20.13 7.95
C PRO A 58 -34.79 -19.25 6.70
N ALA A 59 -34.69 -19.85 5.51
CA ALA A 59 -34.60 -19.14 4.23
C ALA A 59 -35.77 -18.16 3.97
N ASP A 60 -36.88 -18.39 4.69
CA ASP A 60 -38.16 -17.68 4.58
C ASP A 60 -38.47 -16.78 5.79
N ALA A 61 -37.57 -16.69 6.78
CA ALA A 61 -37.76 -15.77 7.90
C ALA A 61 -37.52 -14.31 7.46
N PRO A 62 -38.26 -13.33 8.01
CA PRO A 62 -38.07 -11.90 7.73
C PRO A 62 -36.61 -11.44 7.86
N GLU A 63 -35.86 -12.06 8.76
CA GLU A 63 -34.43 -11.81 8.98
C GLU A 63 -33.58 -12.12 7.75
N GLY A 64 -33.86 -13.20 7.02
CA GLY A 64 -33.12 -13.58 5.82
C GLY A 64 -33.26 -12.53 4.70
N ALA A 65 -34.48 -12.01 4.50
CA ALA A 65 -34.72 -10.95 3.53
C ALA A 65 -34.02 -9.64 3.92
N PHE A 66 -34.03 -9.29 5.20
CA PHE A 66 -33.34 -8.12 5.74
C PHE A 66 -31.83 -8.17 5.47
N TRP A 67 -31.17 -9.29 5.80
CA TRP A 67 -29.73 -9.46 5.57
C TRP A 67 -29.36 -9.44 4.09
N ARG A 68 -30.19 -10.01 3.21
CA ARG A 68 -29.99 -9.92 1.75
C ARG A 68 -29.97 -8.48 1.27
N ILE A 69 -30.92 -7.64 1.71
CA ILE A 69 -30.96 -6.21 1.32
C ILE A 69 -29.69 -5.50 1.77
N LEU A 70 -29.23 -5.73 2.99
CA LEU A 70 -27.97 -5.15 3.49
C LEU A 70 -26.75 -5.62 2.68
N SER A 71 -26.67 -6.91 2.38
CA SER A 71 -25.57 -7.45 1.55
C SER A 71 -25.56 -6.84 0.15
N VAL A 72 -26.72 -6.76 -0.51
CA VAL A 72 -26.83 -6.16 -1.85
C VAL A 72 -26.44 -4.68 -1.83
N SER A 73 -26.93 -3.91 -0.85
CA SER A 73 -26.60 -2.50 -0.69
C SER A 73 -25.08 -2.29 -0.50
N MET A 74 -24.46 -3.07 0.39
CA MET A 74 -23.01 -3.00 0.62
C MET A 74 -22.22 -3.38 -0.65
N MET A 75 -22.61 -4.46 -1.34
CA MET A 75 -21.96 -4.89 -2.58
C MET A 75 -22.10 -3.84 -3.70
N ALA A 76 -23.24 -3.17 -3.81
CA ALA A 76 -23.44 -2.08 -4.77
C ALA A 76 -22.52 -0.88 -4.46
N MET A 77 -22.37 -0.51 -3.19
CA MET A 77 -21.48 0.58 -2.77
C MET A 77 -20.01 0.27 -3.07
N ILE A 78 -19.51 -0.92 -2.71
CA ILE A 78 -18.12 -1.31 -3.00
C ILE A 78 -17.88 -1.52 -4.50
N THR A 79 -18.88 -1.94 -5.26
CA THR A 79 -18.84 -1.96 -6.73
C THR A 79 -18.62 -0.55 -7.26
N TRP A 80 -19.40 0.41 -6.80
CA TRP A 80 -19.28 1.81 -7.21
C TRP A 80 -17.89 2.36 -6.86
N ILE A 81 -17.39 2.13 -5.63
CA ILE A 81 -16.03 2.52 -5.22
C ILE A 81 -14.99 1.90 -6.17
N GLY A 82 -15.10 0.60 -6.46
CA GLY A 82 -14.20 -0.10 -7.38
C GLY A 82 -14.18 0.52 -8.78
N VAL A 83 -15.35 0.90 -9.33
CA VAL A 83 -15.45 1.59 -10.61
C VAL A 83 -14.80 2.99 -10.56
N GLN A 84 -14.99 3.75 -9.49
CA GLN A 84 -14.36 5.08 -9.36
C GLN A 84 -12.84 4.99 -9.23
N ALA A 85 -12.35 4.03 -8.43
CA ALA A 85 -10.92 3.75 -8.28
C ALA A 85 -10.29 3.26 -9.59
N TYR A 86 -11.00 2.44 -10.37
CA TYR A 86 -10.56 2.03 -11.72
C TYR A 86 -10.44 3.21 -12.68
N ARG A 87 -11.44 4.11 -12.72
CA ARG A 87 -11.48 5.25 -13.64
C ARG A 87 -10.34 6.22 -13.39
N ASN A 88 -10.09 6.56 -12.13
CA ASN A 88 -9.01 7.47 -11.75
C ASN A 88 -8.54 7.19 -10.31
N PRO A 89 -7.51 6.35 -10.12
CA PRO A 89 -7.03 5.99 -8.79
C PRO A 89 -6.38 7.17 -8.05
N ARG A 90 -5.83 8.14 -8.78
CA ARG A 90 -5.24 9.35 -8.18
C ARG A 90 -6.30 10.27 -7.58
N ARG A 91 -7.43 10.44 -8.28
CA ARG A 91 -8.53 11.31 -7.85
C ARG A 91 -9.42 10.66 -6.79
N HIS A 92 -9.71 9.36 -6.93
CA HIS A 92 -10.65 8.64 -6.06
C HIS A 92 -9.96 7.70 -5.07
N GLY A 93 -8.63 7.79 -4.93
CA GLY A 93 -7.84 6.95 -4.03
C GLY A 93 -8.24 7.05 -2.56
N ASN A 94 -8.82 8.17 -2.15
CA ASN A 94 -9.37 8.37 -0.81
C ASN A 94 -10.57 7.46 -0.49
N MET A 95 -11.24 6.87 -1.49
CA MET A 95 -12.33 5.92 -1.29
C MET A 95 -11.83 4.49 -1.01
N VAL A 96 -10.61 4.15 -1.44
CA VAL A 96 -10.04 2.80 -1.28
C VAL A 96 -9.90 2.38 0.19
N PRO A 97 -9.45 3.26 1.12
CA PRO A 97 -9.49 2.96 2.55
C PRO A 97 -10.88 2.60 3.09
N VAL A 98 -11.96 3.15 2.54
CA VAL A 98 -13.33 2.81 2.95
C VAL A 98 -13.70 1.39 2.52
N LEU A 99 -13.34 1.00 1.30
CA LEU A 99 -13.48 -0.39 0.83
C LEU A 99 -12.66 -1.34 1.70
N LEU A 100 -11.41 -0.99 1.99
CA LEU A 100 -10.52 -1.79 2.84
C LEU A 100 -11.07 -1.95 4.26
N LEU A 101 -11.61 -0.87 4.84
CA LEU A 101 -12.25 -0.91 6.15
C LEU A 101 -13.45 -1.85 6.15
N SER A 102 -14.33 -1.74 5.15
CA SER A 102 -15.48 -2.64 4.98
C SER A 102 -15.05 -4.10 4.94
N LYS A 103 -14.02 -4.42 4.14
CA LYS A 103 -13.51 -5.79 4.02
C LYS A 103 -12.74 -6.27 5.24
N ALA A 104 -12.03 -5.40 5.94
CA ALA A 104 -11.39 -5.72 7.21
C ALA A 104 -12.44 -6.08 8.27
N CYS A 105 -13.51 -5.29 8.39
CA CYS A 105 -14.61 -5.54 9.32
C CYS A 105 -15.30 -6.87 9.02
N SER A 106 -15.69 -7.13 7.77
CA SER A 106 -16.35 -8.39 7.40
C SER A 106 -15.44 -9.60 7.63
N THR A 107 -14.16 -9.52 7.23
CA THR A 107 -13.17 -10.58 7.45
C THR A 107 -13.03 -10.88 8.95
N ALA A 108 -12.86 -9.85 9.78
CA ALA A 108 -12.72 -10.01 11.23
C ALA A 108 -13.98 -10.62 11.88
N CYS A 109 -15.17 -10.13 11.52
CA CYS A 109 -16.43 -10.69 12.03
C CYS A 109 -16.60 -12.16 11.61
N TYR A 110 -16.32 -12.51 10.35
CA TYR A 110 -16.36 -13.89 9.89
C TYR A 110 -15.37 -14.79 10.63
N THR A 111 -14.14 -14.33 10.86
CA THR A 111 -13.15 -15.08 11.64
C THR A 111 -13.62 -15.31 13.07
N VAL A 112 -14.06 -14.25 13.77
CA VAL A 112 -14.52 -14.36 15.15
C VAL A 112 -15.72 -15.30 15.26
N PHE A 113 -16.72 -15.14 14.39
CA PHE A 113 -17.89 -16.01 14.42
C PHE A 113 -17.60 -17.45 14.03
N PHE A 114 -16.64 -17.70 13.13
CA PHE A 114 -16.18 -19.04 12.84
C PHE A 114 -15.52 -19.69 14.06
N ILE A 115 -14.64 -18.96 14.78
CA ILE A 115 -14.00 -19.47 16.00
C ILE A 115 -15.05 -19.77 17.08
N MET A 116 -16.07 -18.91 17.23
CA MET A 116 -17.09 -19.06 18.26
C MET A 116 -18.12 -20.15 17.97
N HIS A 117 -18.57 -20.30 16.71
CA HIS A 117 -19.72 -21.13 16.36
C HIS A 117 -19.38 -22.30 15.42
N GLY A 118 -18.21 -22.30 14.79
CA GLY A 118 -17.74 -23.37 13.91
C GLY A 118 -18.50 -23.55 12.59
N HIS A 119 -19.44 -22.66 12.25
CA HIS A 119 -20.25 -22.81 11.03
C HIS A 119 -19.44 -22.60 9.75
N LEU A 120 -19.59 -23.50 8.77
CA LEU A 120 -18.92 -23.42 7.47
C LEU A 120 -19.19 -22.09 6.74
N ALA A 121 -20.39 -21.51 6.89
CA ALA A 121 -20.75 -20.24 6.28
C ALA A 121 -19.80 -19.10 6.65
N TYR A 122 -19.33 -19.06 7.91
CA TYR A 122 -18.39 -18.04 8.36
C TYR A 122 -16.98 -18.27 7.82
N MET A 123 -16.56 -19.54 7.67
CA MET A 123 -15.30 -19.87 7.02
C MET A 123 -15.29 -19.45 5.55
N VAL A 124 -16.38 -19.72 4.81
CA VAL A 124 -16.53 -19.28 3.42
C VAL A 124 -16.46 -17.75 3.33
N GLY A 125 -17.14 -17.03 4.22
CA GLY A 125 -17.06 -15.57 4.29
C GLY A 125 -15.64 -15.06 4.50
N PHE A 126 -14.92 -15.63 5.46
CA PHE A 126 -13.50 -15.32 5.72
C PHE A 126 -12.60 -15.60 4.51
N LEU A 127 -12.72 -16.78 3.90
CA LEU A 127 -11.91 -17.19 2.75
C LEU A 127 -12.23 -16.41 1.47
N THR A 128 -13.39 -15.75 1.41
CA THR A 128 -13.74 -14.88 0.29
C THR A 128 -13.25 -13.46 0.54
N ASP A 129 -13.60 -12.87 1.68
CA ASP A 129 -13.30 -11.46 1.96
C ASP A 129 -11.85 -11.21 2.37
N GLY A 130 -11.21 -12.16 3.07
CA GLY A 130 -9.83 -12.04 3.55
C GLY A 130 -8.81 -11.90 2.42
N PRO A 131 -8.80 -12.80 1.41
CA PRO A 131 -7.90 -12.66 0.25
C PRO A 131 -8.18 -11.38 -0.55
N ILE A 132 -9.44 -11.01 -0.73
CA ILE A 132 -9.80 -9.77 -1.45
C ILE A 132 -9.27 -8.54 -0.69
N PHE A 133 -9.42 -8.52 0.64
CA PHE A 133 -8.85 -7.49 1.51
C PHE A 133 -7.32 -7.42 1.36
N LEU A 134 -6.63 -8.57 1.45
CA LEU A 134 -5.18 -8.63 1.41
C LEU A 134 -4.62 -8.16 0.06
N ILE A 135 -5.14 -8.72 -1.05
CA ILE A 135 -4.71 -8.35 -2.40
C ILE A 135 -4.97 -6.87 -2.66
N THR A 136 -6.15 -6.37 -2.28
CA THR A 136 -6.48 -4.94 -2.44
C THR A 136 -5.55 -4.06 -1.62
N THR A 137 -5.22 -4.46 -0.39
CA THR A 137 -4.31 -3.72 0.48
C THR A 137 -2.91 -3.65 -0.11
N ILE A 138 -2.38 -4.78 -0.58
CA ILE A 138 -1.03 -4.86 -1.18
C ILE A 138 -0.95 -3.97 -2.43
N LEU A 139 -1.90 -4.13 -3.35
CA LEU A 139 -1.89 -3.37 -4.61
C LEU A 139 -2.15 -1.88 -4.38
N TRP A 140 -3.04 -1.54 -3.44
CA TRP A 140 -3.27 -0.15 -3.07
C TRP A 140 -2.04 0.47 -2.42
N TYR A 141 -1.37 -0.25 -1.51
CA TYR A 141 -0.16 0.23 -0.85
C TYR A 141 0.96 0.49 -1.88
N ALA A 142 1.10 -0.35 -2.91
CA ALA A 142 2.04 -0.12 -4.00
C ALA A 142 1.69 1.11 -4.85
N ALA A 143 0.41 1.31 -5.15
CA ALA A 143 -0.09 2.36 -6.05
C ALA A 143 -0.42 3.70 -5.35
N ALA A 144 -0.39 3.76 -4.02
CA ALA A 144 -0.74 4.94 -3.24
C ALA A 144 0.23 6.12 -3.50
N GLY A 145 -0.19 7.35 -3.23
CA GLY A 145 0.67 8.54 -3.40
C GLY A 145 0.36 9.41 -4.62
N GLY A 146 -0.70 9.09 -5.37
CA GLY A 146 -1.25 9.96 -6.39
C GLY A 146 -0.24 10.30 -7.50
N GLU A 147 -0.26 11.54 -7.97
CA GLU A 147 0.63 11.98 -9.07
C GLU A 147 2.12 11.90 -8.74
N ARG A 148 2.48 12.03 -7.46
CA ARG A 148 3.88 11.96 -7.02
C ARG A 148 4.35 10.54 -6.76
N ASN A 149 3.48 9.52 -6.82
CA ASN A 149 3.83 8.13 -6.50
C ASN A 149 4.51 7.96 -5.11
N LEU A 150 4.35 8.96 -4.23
CA LEU A 150 4.89 9.04 -2.88
C LEU A 150 3.79 9.58 -1.98
N THR A 151 3.61 8.96 -0.83
CA THR A 151 2.75 9.50 0.22
C THR A 151 3.47 10.61 0.97
N ARG A 152 2.71 11.53 1.59
CA ARG A 152 3.27 12.57 2.48
C ARG A 152 4.10 11.99 3.65
N GLY A 153 3.88 10.73 4.01
CA GLY A 153 4.68 10.02 5.00
C GLY A 153 6.05 9.65 4.45
N GLU A 154 6.09 9.05 3.26
CA GLU A 154 7.32 8.63 2.58
C GLU A 154 8.18 9.83 2.16
N GLU A 155 7.58 10.91 1.68
CA GLU A 155 8.30 12.16 1.39
C GLU A 155 9.04 12.68 2.63
N ARG A 156 8.38 12.71 3.79
CA ARG A 156 9.03 13.12 5.05
C ARG A 156 10.17 12.20 5.46
N ILE A 157 10.04 10.90 5.20
CA ILE A 157 11.11 9.93 5.47
C ILE A 157 12.31 10.20 4.56
N LEU A 158 12.07 10.38 3.25
CA LEU A 158 13.12 10.67 2.28
C LEU A 158 13.82 12.00 2.57
N VAL A 159 13.08 13.04 2.95
CA VAL A 159 13.66 14.33 3.37
C VAL A 159 14.53 14.15 4.61
N ALA A 160 14.04 13.45 5.63
CA ALA A 160 14.81 13.21 6.85
C ALA A 160 16.09 12.39 6.60
N LEU A 161 16.04 11.44 5.67
CA LEU A 161 17.20 10.67 5.20
C LEU A 161 18.17 11.55 4.40
N GLY A 162 17.66 12.41 3.51
CA GLY A 162 18.44 13.35 2.72
C GLY A 162 19.21 14.35 3.57
N GLU A 163 18.54 14.98 4.54
CA GLU A 163 19.17 15.89 5.49
C GLU A 163 20.25 15.19 6.34
N ALA A 164 20.05 13.91 6.68
CA ALA A 164 21.04 13.14 7.44
C ALA A 164 22.24 12.70 6.59
N LEU A 165 22.02 12.40 5.30
CA LEU A 165 23.06 11.94 4.38
C LEU A 165 23.88 13.10 3.80
N VAL A 166 23.24 14.24 3.51
CA VAL A 166 23.85 15.43 2.92
C VAL A 166 23.41 16.68 3.70
N PRO A 167 23.92 16.87 4.94
CA PRO A 167 23.62 18.04 5.74
C PRO A 167 24.26 19.30 5.12
N ARG A 168 23.59 20.44 5.27
CA ARG A 168 24.09 21.73 4.81
C ARG A 168 25.36 22.13 5.59
N GLY A 169 26.39 22.59 4.87
CA GLY A 169 27.68 22.93 5.48
C GLY A 169 28.46 21.73 6.00
N GLY A 170 28.09 20.51 5.60
CA GLY A 170 28.85 19.30 5.87
C GLY A 170 30.04 19.17 4.91
N ARG A 171 30.09 18.07 4.15
CA ARG A 171 31.14 17.85 3.14
C ARG A 171 31.01 18.78 1.92
N PHE A 172 29.81 19.29 1.69
CA PHE A 172 29.50 20.28 0.65
C PHE A 172 28.83 21.48 1.30
N ASN A 173 29.02 22.67 0.71
CA ASN A 173 28.31 23.88 1.15
C ASN A 173 26.80 23.76 0.90
N LEU A 174 26.41 23.02 -0.16
CA LEU A 174 25.03 22.70 -0.51
C LEU A 174 24.53 21.49 0.30
N GLY A 175 23.36 21.61 0.93
CA GLY A 175 22.66 20.51 1.59
C GLY A 175 21.49 19.96 0.77
N PHE A 176 20.99 18.78 1.15
CA PHE A 176 19.80 18.19 0.51
C PHE A 176 18.57 19.11 0.59
N SER A 177 18.43 19.86 1.69
CA SER A 177 17.33 20.80 1.91
C SER A 177 17.28 21.93 0.88
N ASP A 178 18.42 22.32 0.32
CA ASP A 178 18.53 23.43 -0.65
C ASP A 178 17.97 23.04 -2.04
N VAL A 179 18.04 21.75 -2.40
CA VAL A 179 17.54 21.19 -3.67
C VAL A 179 16.47 20.12 -3.47
N ARG A 180 15.73 20.22 -2.36
CA ARG A 180 14.79 19.19 -1.88
C ARG A 180 13.75 18.83 -2.92
N ASP A 181 13.03 19.82 -3.44
CA ASP A 181 11.86 19.57 -4.28
C ASP A 181 12.28 18.95 -5.64
N ALA A 182 13.36 19.46 -6.24
CA ALA A 182 13.92 18.91 -7.47
C ALA A 182 14.49 17.49 -7.29
N SER A 183 15.13 17.22 -6.14
CA SER A 183 15.62 15.89 -5.80
C SER A 183 14.48 14.89 -5.59
N LEU A 184 13.42 15.29 -4.87
CA LEU A 184 12.23 14.47 -4.69
C LEU A 184 11.57 14.15 -6.03
N ASP A 185 11.46 15.13 -6.94
CA ASP A 185 10.90 14.89 -8.27
C ASP A 185 11.75 13.88 -9.08
N GLY A 186 13.08 13.87 -8.89
CA GLY A 186 13.94 12.82 -9.43
C GLY A 186 13.66 11.45 -8.81
N THR A 187 13.48 11.36 -7.49
CA THR A 187 13.04 10.12 -6.83
C THR A 187 11.69 9.64 -7.37
N VAL A 188 10.72 10.55 -7.57
CA VAL A 188 9.41 10.23 -8.15
C VAL A 188 9.56 9.62 -9.54
N ARG A 189 10.41 10.19 -10.40
CA ARG A 189 10.70 9.64 -11.73
C ARG A 189 11.28 8.23 -11.63
N MET A 190 12.27 8.01 -10.76
CA MET A 190 12.84 6.67 -10.53
C MET A 190 11.78 5.66 -10.09
N LEU A 191 10.90 6.02 -9.15
CA LEU A 191 9.85 5.12 -8.67
C LEU A 191 8.77 4.86 -9.72
N SER A 192 8.49 5.81 -10.60
CA SER A 192 7.42 5.70 -11.60
C SER A 192 7.62 4.56 -12.62
N VAL A 193 8.86 4.12 -12.81
CA VAL A 193 9.22 3.05 -13.77
C VAL A 193 9.39 1.68 -13.14
N MET A 194 9.40 1.59 -11.80
CA MET A 194 9.62 0.35 -11.07
C MET A 194 8.41 -0.59 -11.14
N ASP A 195 8.66 -1.90 -11.08
CA ASP A 195 7.64 -2.92 -10.98
C ASP A 195 7.04 -2.98 -9.56
N VAL A 196 5.89 -3.65 -9.43
CA VAL A 196 5.10 -3.69 -8.19
C VAL A 196 5.87 -4.30 -7.01
N PRO A 197 6.52 -5.48 -7.13
CA PRO A 197 7.36 -6.05 -6.07
C PRO A 197 8.45 -5.09 -5.57
N THR A 198 9.18 -4.46 -6.49
CA THR A 198 10.26 -3.52 -6.16
C THR A 198 9.72 -2.29 -5.43
N LEU A 199 8.60 -1.71 -5.89
CA LEU A 199 7.96 -0.60 -5.21
C LEU A 199 7.51 -0.95 -3.80
N LEU A 200 6.90 -2.12 -3.62
CA LEU A 200 6.50 -2.62 -2.29
C LEU A 200 7.72 -2.76 -1.37
N ALA A 201 8.79 -3.38 -1.86
CA ALA A 201 10.02 -3.54 -1.09
C ALA A 201 10.60 -2.19 -0.67
N ILE A 202 10.68 -1.23 -1.60
CA ILE A 202 11.16 0.13 -1.31
C ILE A 202 10.31 0.81 -0.23
N ARG A 203 8.98 0.81 -0.38
CA ARG A 203 8.07 1.45 0.59
C ARG A 203 8.23 0.80 1.97
N LEU A 204 8.21 -0.52 2.04
CA LEU A 204 8.43 -1.26 3.28
C LEU A 204 9.80 -0.94 3.90
N SER A 205 10.86 -0.85 3.09
CA SER A 205 12.19 -0.46 3.55
C SER A 205 12.21 0.96 4.13
N LEU A 206 11.56 1.94 3.50
CA LEU A 206 11.46 3.31 4.03
C LEU A 206 10.74 3.35 5.37
N HIS A 207 9.59 2.67 5.47
CA HIS A 207 8.83 2.62 6.72
C HIS A 207 9.57 1.84 7.81
N PHE A 208 10.26 0.76 7.46
CA PHE A 208 11.12 0.02 8.39
C PHE A 208 12.24 0.91 8.91
N LEU A 209 12.98 1.59 8.03
CA LEU A 209 14.03 2.54 8.43
C LEU A 209 13.49 3.63 9.35
N ASN A 210 12.32 4.19 9.06
CA ASN A 210 11.69 5.21 9.91
C ASN A 210 11.42 4.73 11.34
N CYS A 211 11.16 3.43 11.52
CA CYS A 211 10.89 2.83 12.83
C CYS A 211 12.16 2.34 13.55
N THR A 212 13.27 2.10 12.84
CA THR A 212 14.50 1.59 13.46
C THR A 212 15.15 2.46 14.56
N PRO A 213 14.95 3.81 14.63
CA PRO A 213 15.46 4.57 15.77
C PRO A 213 14.60 4.40 17.04
N LEU A 214 13.38 3.86 16.97
CA LEU A 214 12.48 3.72 18.11
C LEU A 214 13.10 3.01 19.33
N PRO A 215 13.80 1.86 19.16
CA PRO A 215 14.38 1.15 20.30
C PRO A 215 15.53 1.90 21.00
N VAL A 216 16.14 2.88 20.33
CA VAL A 216 17.33 3.60 20.84
C VAL A 216 16.96 4.99 21.32
N PHE A 217 16.12 5.71 20.58
CA PHE A 217 15.79 7.11 20.82
C PHE A 217 14.34 7.33 21.26
N GLY A 218 13.51 6.28 21.31
CA GLY A 218 12.07 6.38 21.63
C GLY A 218 11.25 7.16 20.61
N ARG A 219 11.84 7.51 19.46
CA ARG A 219 11.23 8.36 18.41
C ARG A 219 11.50 7.78 17.03
N ARG A 220 10.63 8.12 16.07
CA ARG A 220 10.79 7.77 14.66
C ARG A 220 11.83 8.68 14.00
N LEU A 221 12.40 8.24 12.88
CA LEU A 221 13.44 9.00 12.16
C LEU A 221 12.97 10.42 11.84
N THR A 222 11.73 10.54 11.32
CA THR A 222 11.13 11.83 10.94
C THR A 222 10.94 12.80 12.10
N SER A 223 11.02 12.35 13.37
CA SER A 223 10.86 13.20 14.55
C SER A 223 12.15 13.39 15.36
N LEU A 224 13.29 12.90 14.87
CA LEU A 224 14.61 13.19 15.43
C LEU A 224 15.10 14.57 14.96
N SER A 225 15.94 15.20 15.78
CA SER A 225 16.75 16.37 15.39
C SER A 225 17.85 15.95 14.42
N GLU A 226 18.42 16.90 13.69
CA GLU A 226 19.47 16.66 12.68
C GLU A 226 20.66 15.88 13.27
N ASP A 227 21.21 16.32 14.41
CA ASP A 227 22.33 15.64 15.08
C ASP A 227 22.02 14.17 15.42
N ARG A 228 20.80 13.91 15.92
CA ARG A 228 20.37 12.56 16.29
C ARG A 228 20.13 11.68 15.07
N ARG A 229 19.71 12.26 13.94
CA ARG A 229 19.58 11.52 12.67
C ARG A 229 20.96 11.12 12.14
N ALA A 230 21.95 12.02 12.20
CA ALA A 230 23.33 11.71 11.82
C ALA A 230 23.93 10.62 12.72
N GLU A 231 23.75 10.74 14.04
CA GLU A 231 24.18 9.71 15.00
C GLU A 231 23.53 8.35 14.72
N TRP A 232 22.22 8.33 14.50
CA TRP A 232 21.49 7.11 14.15
C TRP A 232 22.03 6.47 12.87
N LEU A 233 22.28 7.28 11.82
CA LEU A 233 22.77 6.79 10.54
C LEU A 233 24.15 6.13 10.69
N MET A 234 25.09 6.79 11.40
CA MET A 234 26.41 6.21 11.71
C MET A 234 26.30 4.88 12.47
N ARG A 235 25.42 4.80 13.48
CA ARG A 235 25.18 3.56 14.23
C ARG A 235 24.62 2.44 13.36
N ILE A 236 23.81 2.77 12.36
CA ILE A 236 23.23 1.78 11.46
C ILE A 236 24.27 1.28 10.45
N GLU A 237 25.10 2.16 9.90
CA GLU A 237 26.12 1.77 8.90
C GLU A 237 27.18 0.82 9.47
N THR A 238 27.45 0.94 10.77
CA THR A 238 28.38 0.08 11.51
C THR A 238 27.79 -1.28 11.88
N ARG A 239 26.47 -1.49 11.80
CA ARG A 239 25.84 -2.78 12.09
C ARG A 239 26.08 -3.79 10.98
N ARG A 240 26.27 -5.06 11.36
CA ARG A 240 26.49 -6.20 10.45
C ARG A 240 25.22 -6.81 9.84
N GLY A 241 24.04 -6.32 10.20
CA GLY A 241 22.77 -6.88 9.72
C GLY A 241 22.54 -6.63 8.22
N VAL A 242 22.49 -7.71 7.43
CA VAL A 242 22.32 -7.65 5.97
C VAL A 242 21.05 -6.90 5.58
N THR A 243 19.91 -7.22 6.17
CA THR A 243 18.62 -6.56 5.86
C THR A 243 18.66 -5.05 6.09
N LEU A 244 19.25 -4.62 7.21
CA LEU A 244 19.34 -3.20 7.56
C LEU A 244 20.26 -2.46 6.57
N ARG A 245 21.40 -3.08 6.22
CA ARG A 245 22.32 -2.55 5.20
C ARG A 245 21.64 -2.43 3.84
N THR A 246 20.89 -3.44 3.40
CA THR A 246 20.12 -3.38 2.15
C THR A 246 19.14 -2.21 2.15
N CYS A 247 18.41 -2.01 3.25
CA CYS A 247 17.48 -0.87 3.36
C CYS A 247 18.21 0.48 3.26
N VAL A 248 19.37 0.62 3.92
CA VAL A 248 20.19 1.84 3.87
C VAL A 248 20.74 2.09 2.46
N ILE A 249 21.19 1.05 1.76
CA ILE A 249 21.65 1.18 0.37
C ILE A 249 20.52 1.65 -0.53
N ILE A 250 19.33 1.05 -0.40
CA ILE A 250 18.13 1.49 -1.14
C ILE A 250 17.85 2.98 -0.85
N ALA A 251 17.84 3.37 0.43
CA ALA A 251 17.64 4.77 0.82
C ALA A 251 18.69 5.71 0.22
N LYS A 252 19.98 5.33 0.25
CA LYS A 252 21.07 6.09 -0.37
C LYS A 252 20.86 6.27 -1.86
N VAL A 253 20.49 5.20 -2.57
CA VAL A 253 20.23 5.29 -4.02
C VAL A 253 19.07 6.25 -4.30
N LEU A 254 17.96 6.15 -3.54
CA LEU A 254 16.78 6.99 -3.73
C LEU A 254 17.00 8.48 -3.43
N VAL A 255 17.96 8.79 -2.56
CA VAL A 255 18.27 10.16 -2.12
C VAL A 255 19.43 10.76 -2.91
N LEU A 256 20.55 10.04 -2.99
CA LEU A 256 21.81 10.58 -3.52
C LEU A 256 21.81 10.67 -5.04
N VAL A 257 21.22 9.70 -5.75
CA VAL A 257 21.19 9.76 -7.22
C VAL A 257 20.42 11.01 -7.70
N PRO A 258 19.19 11.27 -7.23
CA PRO A 258 18.49 12.50 -7.61
C PRO A 258 19.14 13.79 -7.11
N PHE A 259 19.85 13.76 -5.98
CA PHE A 259 20.60 14.91 -5.48
C PHE A 259 21.77 15.27 -6.40
N PHE A 260 22.61 14.29 -6.78
CA PHE A 260 23.74 14.54 -7.68
C PHE A 260 23.31 14.83 -9.13
N GLU A 261 22.08 14.47 -9.50
CA GLU A 261 21.43 14.93 -10.74
C GLU A 261 21.04 16.42 -10.73
N GLN A 262 21.22 17.17 -9.63
CA GLN A 262 20.97 18.62 -9.59
C GLN A 262 22.18 19.43 -10.07
N PRO A 263 22.00 20.45 -10.95
CA PRO A 263 23.10 21.26 -11.47
C PRO A 263 23.98 21.85 -10.36
N GLU A 264 23.34 22.38 -9.31
CA GLU A 264 23.96 23.01 -8.16
C GLU A 264 24.82 22.01 -7.38
N ALA A 265 24.36 20.76 -7.25
CA ALA A 265 25.12 19.70 -6.62
C ALA A 265 26.32 19.31 -7.47
N ALA A 266 26.14 19.16 -8.79
CA ALA A 266 27.23 18.82 -9.71
C ALA A 266 28.35 19.88 -9.70
N GLU A 267 28.00 21.16 -9.68
CA GLU A 267 28.95 22.27 -9.53
C GLU A 267 29.70 22.21 -8.19
N SER A 268 28.98 21.94 -7.10
CA SER A 268 29.58 21.85 -5.77
C SER A 268 30.57 20.68 -5.59
N VAL A 269 30.42 19.62 -6.39
CA VAL A 269 31.31 18.44 -6.40
C VAL A 269 32.41 18.56 -7.46
N GLY A 270 32.33 19.53 -8.37
CA GLY A 270 33.27 19.71 -9.47
C GLY A 270 33.07 18.74 -10.64
N TYR A 271 31.86 18.22 -10.82
CA TYR A 271 31.51 17.30 -11.90
C TYR A 271 31.04 18.07 -13.15
N ASP A 272 31.80 17.97 -14.25
CA ASP A 272 31.41 18.55 -15.54
C ASP A 272 30.41 17.63 -16.26
N ARG A 273 29.15 18.09 -16.38
CA ARG A 273 28.08 17.36 -17.09
C ARG A 273 28.31 17.23 -18.59
N THR A 274 29.17 18.05 -19.16
CA THR A 274 29.50 18.04 -20.58
C THR A 274 30.69 17.13 -20.92
N ALA A 275 31.38 16.62 -19.90
CA ALA A 275 32.45 15.65 -20.05
C ALA A 275 31.90 14.36 -20.67
N ARG A 276 32.03 14.23 -21.99
CA ARG A 276 31.72 12.98 -22.69
C ARG A 276 32.74 11.93 -22.26
N VAL A 277 32.26 10.81 -21.76
CA VAL A 277 33.08 9.59 -21.64
C VAL A 277 33.58 9.28 -23.05
N ARG A 278 34.87 9.48 -23.30
CA ARG A 278 35.47 8.99 -24.54
C ARG A 278 35.27 7.46 -24.55
N PRO A 279 34.62 6.91 -25.60
CA PRO A 279 34.41 5.46 -25.69
C PRO A 279 35.74 4.71 -25.70
#